data_AF-M0CC30-F1
#
_entry.id   AF-M0CC30-F1
#
_cell.length_a   1.000
_cell.length_b   1.000
_cell.length_c   1.000
_cell.angle_alpha   90.00
_cell.angle_beta   90.00
_cell.angle_gamma   90.00
#
_symmetry.space_group_name_H-M   'P 1'
#
loop_
_entity.id
_entity.type
_entity.pdbx_description
1 polymer ?
#
loop_
_entity_poly.entity_id
_entity_poly.type
_entity_poly.pdbx_seq_one_letter_code
_entity_poly.pdbx_strand_id
1 'polypeptide(L)'
;MSGFGRRDVCRLGAAGALTVAGLGTAGTGAVVGSAEQNTNGRVVFVYDDSWREDWTDTFPVHQDEGVPACSAAVVDHIDTSWGLLPEHLRKMEDAGWEIMAHTVSHVAVGNLYLTAPAAAGDERLYLDGSFLAEYEGEEIVISDGDRTVENAVAGGDRDDTGIYLDLAEPVGESFDAETAYVRFTEDRIRDEVVGSKDALEELGVEVDGFVSPYGRSDGLVEDLVRDHYAAFANRGGNGVNALEGLDPHALSRSSIDGHTVTEAEIEAFFDDVAANDALGIAVGHSQFDETTPERIRFAIQAAKERDLEIVTLRTALADLEAGDGSGTDGTGEESNESNETDGTGAESDESDDDSLPGFGIAGTLAGLGTAGYLLSNRRRDDERS
;
A
#
# COMPACT_ATOMS: atom_id res chain seq x y z
N MET A 1 14.71 10.98 48.06
CA MET A 1 15.04 12.43 47.98
C MET A 1 15.30 12.75 46.53
N SER A 2 14.62 13.78 46.01
CA SER A 2 14.76 14.46 44.70
C SER A 2 14.75 13.58 43.43
N GLY A 3 13.88 13.77 42.44
CA GLY A 3 12.90 14.82 42.19
C GLY A 3 12.35 14.61 40.77
N PHE A 4 11.04 14.77 40.64
CA PHE A 4 10.29 14.72 39.39
C PHE A 4 10.73 15.82 38.42
N GLY A 5 10.85 15.50 37.13
CA GLY A 5 10.91 16.44 36.02
C GLY A 5 9.69 16.25 35.12
N ARG A 6 8.76 17.21 35.17
CA ARG A 6 7.52 17.25 34.37
C ARG A 6 7.81 17.71 32.94
N ARG A 7 6.98 17.18 32.04
CA ARG A 7 6.78 17.57 30.64
C ARG A 7 6.25 19.01 30.55
N ASP A 8 6.81 19.80 29.64
CA ASP A 8 6.19 21.01 29.13
C ASP A 8 5.50 20.69 27.79
N VAL A 9 4.18 20.85 27.78
CA VAL A 9 3.31 20.72 26.61
C VAL A 9 2.91 22.13 26.21
N CYS A 10 3.37 22.60 25.05
CA CYS A 10 2.83 23.81 24.44
C CYS A 10 1.46 23.51 23.81
N ARG A 11 0.39 23.93 24.50
CA ARG A 11 -0.96 24.03 23.94
C ARG A 11 -1.14 25.42 23.33
N LEU A 12 -1.31 25.49 22.02
CA LEU A 12 -1.86 26.65 21.33
C LEU A 12 -3.38 26.48 21.28
N GLY A 13 -4.09 27.35 22.00
CA GLY A 13 -5.55 27.39 22.03
C GLY A 13 -6.12 28.24 20.91
N ALA A 14 -7.07 27.68 20.15
CA ALA A 14 -8.00 28.43 19.34
C ALA A 14 -9.31 28.60 20.11
N ALA A 15 -9.61 29.84 20.52
CA ALA A 15 -10.88 30.21 21.12
C ALA A 15 -11.86 30.60 20.02
N GLY A 16 -12.77 29.68 19.67
CA GLY A 16 -13.95 29.96 18.83
C GLY A 16 -15.17 30.25 19.71
N ALA A 17 -15.73 31.45 19.58
CA ALA A 17 -16.89 31.91 20.34
C ALA A 17 -18.18 31.22 19.86
N LEU A 18 -18.83 30.47 20.75
CA LEU A 18 -20.16 29.91 20.52
C LEU A 18 -21.22 30.96 20.87
N THR A 19 -22.03 31.36 19.88
CA THR A 19 -23.17 32.25 20.08
C THR A 19 -24.41 31.42 20.38
N VAL A 20 -24.98 31.58 21.58
CA VAL A 20 -26.25 30.95 21.98
C VAL A 20 -27.39 31.93 21.81
N ALA A 21 -28.28 31.63 20.87
CA ALA A 21 -29.66 32.09 20.80
C ALA A 21 -30.45 30.88 20.23
N GLY A 22 -31.62 30.45 20.68
CA GLY A 22 -32.60 30.96 21.62
C GLY A 22 -33.95 30.34 21.21
N LEU A 23 -34.63 29.69 22.15
CA LEU A 23 -36.08 29.44 22.23
C LEU A 23 -36.83 28.78 21.05
N GLY A 24 -37.26 27.54 21.31
CA GLY A 24 -38.70 27.18 21.27
C GLY A 24 -39.24 26.50 20.02
N THR A 25 -39.62 25.23 20.13
CA THR A 25 -41.03 24.75 19.98
C THR A 25 -41.07 23.25 20.28
N ALA A 26 -41.98 22.84 21.15
CA ALA A 26 -42.29 21.43 21.38
C ALA A 26 -43.06 20.88 20.17
N GLY A 27 -42.35 20.23 19.26
CA GLY A 27 -42.92 19.42 18.19
C GLY A 27 -42.82 17.95 18.56
N THR A 28 -43.95 17.26 18.53
CA THR A 28 -44.06 15.79 18.52
C THR A 28 -43.11 15.21 17.48
N GLY A 29 -41.97 14.69 17.92
CA GLY A 29 -40.98 14.05 17.07
C GLY A 29 -41.58 12.77 16.49
N ALA A 30 -41.86 12.80 15.19
CA ALA A 30 -41.92 11.58 14.41
C ALA A 30 -40.59 10.86 14.62
N VAL A 31 -40.65 9.61 15.05
CA VAL A 31 -39.53 8.69 14.89
C VAL A 31 -39.38 8.54 13.38
N VAL A 32 -38.52 9.37 12.78
CA VAL A 32 -37.99 9.09 11.46
C VAL A 32 -37.19 7.82 11.69
N GLY A 33 -37.79 6.68 11.35
CA GLY A 33 -37.02 5.46 11.21
C GLY A 33 -35.93 5.81 10.22
N SER A 34 -34.68 5.85 10.71
CA SER A 34 -33.51 5.86 9.85
C SER A 34 -33.74 4.71 8.88
N ALA A 35 -33.96 5.01 7.61
CA ALA A 35 -33.85 3.99 6.60
C ALA A 35 -32.44 3.42 6.79
N GLU A 36 -32.32 2.11 7.07
CA GLU A 36 -31.04 1.42 7.03
C GLU A 36 -30.39 1.81 5.70
N GLN A 37 -29.33 2.61 5.79
CA GLN A 37 -28.55 2.97 4.61
C GLN A 37 -27.70 1.74 4.33
N ASN A 38 -28.25 0.82 3.54
CA ASN A 38 -27.46 -0.28 3.02
C ASN A 38 -26.40 0.32 2.09
N THR A 39 -25.13 0.21 2.49
CA THR A 39 -23.97 0.56 1.67
C THR A 39 -23.51 -0.66 0.89
N ASN A 40 -22.91 -0.43 -0.28
CA ASN A 40 -22.12 -1.44 -1.00
C ASN A 40 -20.62 -1.34 -0.69
N GLY A 41 -20.25 -0.51 0.29
CA GLY A 41 -18.87 -0.31 0.71
C GLY A 41 -18.27 -1.60 1.28
N ARG A 42 -16.99 -1.79 0.97
CA ARG A 42 -16.22 -2.99 1.35
C ARG A 42 -14.95 -2.60 2.07
N VAL A 43 -14.49 -3.46 2.96
CA VAL A 43 -13.24 -3.27 3.69
C VAL A 43 -12.36 -4.51 3.55
N VAL A 44 -11.09 -4.26 3.22
CA VAL A 44 -10.02 -5.25 3.25
C VAL A 44 -9.10 -4.91 4.41
N PHE A 45 -8.81 -5.89 5.26
CA PHE A 45 -7.74 -5.79 6.25
C PHE A 45 -6.48 -6.45 5.69
N VAL A 46 -5.34 -5.76 5.76
CA VAL A 46 -4.02 -6.25 5.35
C VAL A 46 -3.09 -6.19 6.55
N TYR A 47 -2.41 -7.28 6.85
CA TYR A 47 -1.37 -7.32 7.88
C TYR A 47 -0.01 -7.52 7.23
N ASP A 48 0.88 -6.56 7.41
CA ASP A 48 2.21 -6.55 6.78
C ASP A 48 3.22 -7.36 7.63
N ASP A 49 4.31 -7.76 7.00
CA ASP A 49 5.54 -8.33 7.60
C ASP A 49 5.50 -9.80 8.06
N SER A 50 4.34 -10.48 8.10
CA SER A 50 4.21 -11.90 8.48
C SER A 50 4.84 -12.28 9.82
N TRP A 51 4.62 -11.44 10.84
CA TRP A 51 5.06 -11.74 12.21
C TRP A 51 4.23 -12.87 12.84
N ARG A 52 4.79 -13.54 13.85
CA ARG A 52 4.10 -14.65 14.54
C ARG A 52 2.75 -14.21 15.13
N GLU A 53 2.67 -12.95 15.53
CA GLU A 53 1.48 -12.30 16.08
C GLU A 53 0.31 -12.25 15.08
N ASP A 54 0.55 -12.27 13.76
CA ASP A 54 -0.52 -12.44 12.77
C ASP A 54 -1.28 -13.74 13.02
N TRP A 55 -0.58 -14.80 13.45
CA TRP A 55 -1.18 -16.09 13.76
C TRP A 55 -1.70 -16.20 15.18
N THR A 56 -0.96 -15.70 16.18
CA THR A 56 -1.31 -15.91 17.60
C THR A 56 -2.36 -14.93 18.10
N ASP A 57 -2.40 -13.73 17.51
CA ASP A 57 -3.12 -12.59 18.06
C ASP A 57 -4.18 -12.10 17.06
N THR A 58 -3.79 -11.82 15.82
CA THR A 58 -4.68 -11.29 14.78
C THR A 58 -5.66 -12.33 14.24
N PHE A 59 -5.16 -13.49 13.79
CA PHE A 59 -5.96 -14.54 13.18
C PHE A 59 -7.12 -15.02 14.07
N PRO A 60 -6.94 -15.27 15.39
CA PRO A 60 -8.05 -15.65 16.27
C PRO A 60 -9.14 -14.58 16.38
N VAL A 61 -8.80 -13.29 16.34
CA VAL A 61 -9.81 -12.22 16.38
C VAL A 61 -10.69 -12.26 15.14
N HIS A 62 -10.09 -12.41 13.95
CA HIS A 62 -10.84 -12.59 12.71
C HIS A 62 -11.71 -13.84 12.70
N GLN A 63 -11.21 -14.95 13.24
CA GLN A 63 -11.98 -16.20 13.40
C GLN A 63 -13.19 -16.00 14.33
N ASP A 64 -12.99 -15.34 15.49
CA ASP A 64 -14.07 -15.02 16.43
C ASP A 64 -15.13 -14.12 15.79
N GLU A 65 -14.69 -13.19 14.95
CA GLU A 65 -15.55 -12.24 14.26
C GLU A 65 -16.13 -12.80 12.95
N GLY A 66 -15.68 -13.98 12.49
CA GLY A 66 -16.16 -14.65 11.28
C GLY A 66 -15.89 -13.87 9.99
N VAL A 67 -14.76 -13.16 9.90
CA VAL A 67 -14.38 -12.34 8.73
C VAL A 67 -12.95 -12.62 8.27
N PRO A 68 -12.66 -12.56 6.96
CA PRO A 68 -11.32 -12.80 6.43
C PRO A 68 -10.40 -11.58 6.60
N ALA A 69 -9.13 -11.75 6.21
CA ALA A 69 -8.14 -10.68 6.02
C ALA A 69 -7.08 -11.12 5.00
N CYS A 70 -6.08 -10.28 4.78
CA CYS A 70 -4.91 -10.57 3.98
C CYS A 70 -3.64 -10.53 4.86
N SER A 71 -2.68 -11.41 4.58
CA SER A 71 -1.34 -11.36 5.18
C SER A 71 -0.31 -11.11 4.08
N ALA A 72 0.36 -9.97 4.12
CA ALA A 72 1.45 -9.63 3.20
C ALA A 72 2.76 -10.16 3.78
N ALA A 73 3.23 -11.28 3.20
CA ALA A 73 4.29 -12.08 3.76
C ALA A 73 5.66 -11.75 3.16
N VAL A 74 6.65 -11.65 4.04
CA VAL A 74 8.06 -11.57 3.68
C VAL A 74 8.63 -12.98 3.73
N VAL A 75 9.22 -13.45 2.63
CA VAL A 75 9.72 -14.83 2.52
C VAL A 75 10.74 -15.17 3.61
N ASP A 76 11.73 -14.31 3.83
CA ASP A 76 12.81 -14.54 4.79
C ASP A 76 12.35 -14.48 6.25
N HIS A 77 11.14 -13.96 6.52
CA HIS A 77 10.56 -14.00 7.86
C HIS A 77 9.92 -15.36 8.16
N ILE A 78 9.56 -16.14 7.13
CA ILE A 78 8.91 -17.44 7.27
C ILE A 78 9.87 -18.49 7.85
N ASP A 79 9.35 -19.35 8.73
CA ASP A 79 10.10 -20.39 9.45
C ASP A 79 11.22 -19.86 10.37
N THR A 80 11.18 -18.57 10.69
CA THR A 80 11.99 -17.99 11.76
C THR A 80 11.33 -18.19 13.12
N SER A 81 12.08 -17.95 14.20
CA SER A 81 11.54 -18.07 15.57
C SER A 81 10.45 -17.05 15.90
N TRP A 82 10.30 -16.01 15.08
CA TRP A 82 9.45 -14.84 15.33
C TRP A 82 8.49 -14.53 14.19
N GLY A 83 8.70 -15.03 12.97
CA GLY A 83 7.75 -14.90 11.85
C GLY A 83 6.79 -16.08 11.77
N LEU A 84 5.91 -16.11 10.76
CA LEU A 84 4.96 -17.21 10.51
C LEU A 84 5.66 -18.53 10.11
N LEU A 85 4.96 -19.66 10.28
CA LEU A 85 5.38 -20.94 9.73
C LEU A 85 4.66 -21.21 8.41
N PRO A 86 5.22 -22.03 7.50
CA PRO A 86 4.54 -22.43 6.27
C PRO A 86 3.16 -23.06 6.50
N GLU A 87 2.95 -23.81 7.59
CA GLU A 87 1.62 -24.33 7.94
C GLU A 87 0.66 -23.28 8.50
N HIS A 88 1.13 -22.13 8.97
CA HIS A 88 0.26 -21.03 9.37
C HIS A 88 -0.35 -20.38 8.13
N LEU A 89 0.48 -20.05 7.13
CA LEU A 89 0.03 -19.47 5.86
C LEU A 89 -1.08 -20.31 5.22
N ARG A 90 -0.84 -21.61 5.06
CA ARG A 90 -1.82 -22.55 4.49
C ARG A 90 -3.11 -22.64 5.31
N LYS A 91 -3.03 -22.62 6.64
CA LYS A 91 -4.24 -22.66 7.49
C LYS A 91 -5.03 -21.35 7.46
N MET A 92 -4.34 -20.23 7.33
CA MET A 92 -4.99 -18.93 7.17
C MET A 92 -5.71 -18.89 5.82
N GLU A 93 -5.05 -19.35 4.75
CA GLU A 93 -5.66 -19.49 3.42
C GLU A 93 -6.86 -20.47 3.41
N ASP A 94 -6.71 -21.66 4.00
CA ASP A 94 -7.81 -22.63 4.17
C ASP A 94 -9.02 -22.03 4.93
N ALA A 95 -8.78 -21.01 5.77
CA ALA A 95 -9.79 -20.28 6.51
C ALA A 95 -10.33 -19.04 5.78
N GLY A 96 -9.96 -18.86 4.51
CA GLY A 96 -10.43 -17.80 3.62
C GLY A 96 -9.61 -16.52 3.67
N TRP A 97 -8.43 -16.51 4.27
CA TRP A 97 -7.51 -15.37 4.15
C TRP A 97 -6.79 -15.39 2.81
N GLU A 98 -6.39 -14.21 2.35
CA GLU A 98 -5.51 -14.06 1.20
C GLU A 98 -4.05 -13.94 1.65
N ILE A 99 -3.15 -14.64 0.97
CA ILE A 99 -1.71 -14.45 1.15
C ILE A 99 -1.21 -13.53 0.02
N MET A 100 -0.55 -12.45 0.41
CA MET A 100 0.05 -11.47 -0.49
C MET A 100 1.57 -11.52 -0.34
N ALA A 101 2.30 -11.06 -1.35
CA ALA A 101 3.75 -10.92 -1.27
C ALA A 101 4.16 -9.57 -0.66
N HIS A 102 5.21 -9.59 0.16
CA HIS A 102 5.82 -8.40 0.77
C HIS A 102 7.35 -8.37 0.60
N THR A 103 7.80 -8.77 -0.59
CA THR A 103 9.19 -9.04 -1.00
C THR A 103 9.83 -10.27 -0.35
N VAL A 104 11.04 -10.63 -0.80
CA VAL A 104 11.77 -11.79 -0.27
C VAL A 104 12.38 -11.44 1.08
N SER A 105 13.12 -10.33 1.16
CA SER A 105 13.93 -9.99 2.33
C SER A 105 13.54 -8.64 2.96
N HIS A 106 12.32 -8.16 2.72
CA HIS A 106 11.78 -6.91 3.28
C HIS A 106 12.61 -5.65 2.95
N VAL A 107 13.19 -5.59 1.75
CA VAL A 107 13.93 -4.41 1.27
C VAL A 107 13.01 -3.39 0.60
N ALA A 108 13.44 -2.13 0.58
CA ALA A 108 12.82 -1.12 -0.29
C ALA A 108 13.10 -1.47 -1.76
N VAL A 109 12.03 -1.65 -2.54
CA VAL A 109 12.07 -1.99 -3.97
C VAL A 109 11.76 -0.81 -4.90
N GLY A 110 11.25 0.29 -4.33
CA GLY A 110 11.02 1.54 -5.06
C GLY A 110 12.22 2.49 -5.06
N ASN A 111 12.10 3.55 -5.85
CA ASN A 111 13.11 4.61 -5.97
C ASN A 111 13.28 5.41 -4.65
N LEU A 112 14.54 5.70 -4.28
CA LEU A 112 14.90 6.69 -3.26
C LEU A 112 15.50 7.92 -3.93
N TYR A 113 14.82 9.06 -3.81
CA TYR A 113 15.16 10.26 -4.56
C TYR A 113 16.25 11.07 -3.87
N LEU A 114 17.12 11.69 -4.67
CA LEU A 114 18.14 12.61 -4.18
C LEU A 114 17.47 13.86 -3.60
N THR A 115 17.83 14.22 -2.37
CA THR A 115 17.38 15.45 -1.70
C THR A 115 18.38 16.60 -1.85
N ALA A 116 19.59 16.31 -2.35
CA ALA A 116 20.58 17.30 -2.75
C ALA A 116 21.27 16.85 -4.06
N PRO A 117 21.73 17.80 -4.91
CA PRO A 117 22.47 17.44 -6.12
C PRO A 117 23.76 16.69 -5.80
N ALA A 118 24.15 15.77 -6.67
CA ALA A 118 25.41 15.04 -6.59
C ALA A 118 26.35 15.50 -7.71
N ALA A 119 27.61 15.77 -7.37
CA ALA A 119 28.68 16.02 -8.32
C ALA A 119 29.43 14.72 -8.65
N ALA A 120 30.02 14.62 -9.85
CA ALA A 120 30.75 13.43 -10.31
C ALA A 120 31.83 12.89 -9.34
N GLY A 121 32.39 13.75 -8.49
CA GLY A 121 33.42 13.36 -7.50
C GLY A 121 32.86 12.97 -6.14
N ASP A 122 31.54 13.02 -5.94
CA ASP A 122 30.92 12.76 -4.65
C ASP A 122 30.82 11.25 -4.41
N GLU A 123 31.23 10.83 -3.21
CA GLU A 123 31.07 9.47 -2.68
C GLU A 123 29.91 9.40 -1.68
N ARG A 124 29.11 10.47 -1.57
CA ARG A 124 27.99 10.58 -0.65
C ARG A 124 26.78 11.19 -1.35
N LEU A 125 25.64 10.51 -1.26
CA LEU A 125 24.36 10.98 -1.79
C LEU A 125 23.41 11.25 -0.65
N TYR A 126 22.65 12.35 -0.72
CA TYR A 126 21.58 12.64 0.24
C TYR A 126 20.24 12.19 -0.32
N LEU A 127 19.49 11.40 0.44
CA LEU A 127 18.29 10.70 -0.04
C LEU A 127 17.07 11.02 0.83
N ASP A 128 15.88 10.72 0.33
CA ASP A 128 14.61 10.84 1.05
C ASP A 128 14.26 9.59 1.89
N GLY A 129 15.17 8.61 1.97
CA GLY A 129 15.04 7.39 2.77
C GLY A 129 16.39 6.73 3.04
N SER A 130 16.47 5.92 4.11
CA SER A 130 17.72 5.28 4.59
C SER A 130 17.82 3.79 4.25
N PHE A 131 16.88 3.25 3.49
CA PHE A 131 16.66 1.80 3.37
C PHE A 131 17.79 1.04 2.64
N LEU A 132 18.68 1.73 1.93
CA LEU A 132 19.84 1.09 1.29
C LEU A 132 21.07 1.03 2.20
N ALA A 133 21.15 1.90 3.22
CA ALA A 133 22.37 2.13 3.99
C ALA A 133 22.85 0.92 4.81
N GLU A 134 21.96 -0.02 5.11
CA GLU A 134 22.28 -1.23 5.88
C GLU A 134 22.85 -2.39 5.05
N TYR A 135 22.90 -2.23 3.73
CA TYR A 135 23.29 -3.26 2.77
C TYR A 135 24.69 -3.02 2.18
N GLU A 136 25.70 -2.83 3.05
CA GLU A 136 27.09 -2.60 2.63
C GLU A 136 27.59 -3.69 1.68
N GLY A 137 28.11 -3.28 0.53
CA GLY A 137 28.60 -4.15 -0.54
C GLY A 137 27.57 -4.51 -1.60
N GLU A 138 26.27 -4.26 -1.39
CA GLU A 138 25.24 -4.51 -2.40
C GLU A 138 25.35 -3.52 -3.57
N GLU A 139 25.11 -4.05 -4.78
CA GLU A 139 25.11 -3.27 -6.01
C GLU A 139 23.83 -2.44 -6.12
N ILE A 140 24.00 -1.20 -6.56
CA ILE A 140 22.93 -0.21 -6.71
C ILE A 140 23.06 0.52 -8.04
N VAL A 141 21.95 1.12 -8.43
CA VAL A 141 21.84 1.97 -9.61
C VAL A 141 21.46 3.38 -9.18
N ILE A 142 22.17 4.36 -9.74
CA ILE A 142 21.90 5.80 -9.63
C ILE A 142 21.44 6.27 -11.00
N SER A 143 20.26 6.87 -11.11
CA SER A 143 19.66 7.21 -12.40
C SER A 143 18.78 8.45 -12.33
N ASP A 144 18.67 9.18 -13.44
CA ASP A 144 17.68 10.24 -13.65
C ASP A 144 16.66 9.90 -14.77
N GLY A 145 16.66 8.64 -15.22
CA GLY A 145 15.85 8.14 -16.33
C GLY A 145 16.54 8.22 -17.70
N ASP A 146 17.43 9.18 -17.91
CA ASP A 146 18.21 9.32 -19.15
C ASP A 146 19.61 8.71 -19.02
N ARG A 147 20.20 8.81 -17.83
CA ARG A 147 21.56 8.38 -17.50
C ARG A 147 21.52 7.45 -16.32
N THR A 148 22.46 6.50 -16.30
CA THR A 148 22.48 5.44 -15.31
C THR A 148 23.93 5.10 -14.99
N VAL A 149 24.23 5.06 -13.69
CA VAL A 149 25.54 4.64 -13.15
C VAL A 149 25.33 3.52 -12.15
N GLU A 150 26.16 2.50 -12.24
CA GLU A 150 26.26 1.43 -11.24
C GLU A 150 27.27 1.81 -10.16
N ASN A 151 26.97 1.45 -8.92
CA ASN A 151 27.88 1.61 -7.78
C ASN A 151 27.56 0.53 -6.73
N ALA A 152 28.21 0.59 -5.58
CA ALA A 152 27.87 -0.25 -4.44
C ALA A 152 27.71 0.59 -3.16
N VAL A 153 26.90 0.09 -2.24
CA VAL A 153 26.71 0.72 -0.92
C VAL A 153 28.00 0.56 -0.09
N ALA A 154 28.53 1.66 0.44
CA ALA A 154 29.62 1.66 1.43
C ALA A 154 29.14 1.96 2.86
N GLY A 155 27.85 2.23 3.02
CA GLY A 155 27.19 2.50 4.29
C GLY A 155 26.24 3.68 4.17
N GLY A 156 25.81 4.23 5.31
CA GLY A 156 24.99 5.43 5.35
C GLY A 156 24.52 5.72 6.77
N ASP A 157 24.06 6.94 7.00
CA ASP A 157 23.50 7.37 8.28
C ASP A 157 22.70 8.66 8.06
N ARG A 158 22.57 9.48 9.09
CA ARG A 158 21.95 10.80 9.06
C ARG A 158 22.87 11.85 9.66
N ASP A 159 22.97 13.00 9.00
CA ASP A 159 23.63 14.20 9.52
C ASP A 159 22.68 15.42 9.56
N ASP A 160 23.23 16.61 9.81
CA ASP A 160 22.48 17.88 9.87
C ASP A 160 21.83 18.27 8.52
N THR A 161 22.32 17.73 7.41
CA THR A 161 21.77 17.94 6.06
C THR A 161 20.61 16.99 5.80
N GLY A 162 20.75 15.73 6.20
CA GLY A 162 19.71 14.73 5.99
C GLY A 162 20.21 13.29 6.08
N ILE A 163 19.39 12.39 5.56
CA ILE A 163 19.77 10.98 5.38
C ILE A 163 20.75 10.91 4.22
N TYR A 164 21.83 10.14 4.38
CA TYR A 164 22.81 9.95 3.34
C TYR A 164 23.19 8.49 3.14
N LEU A 165 23.63 8.19 1.92
CA LEU A 165 24.21 6.93 1.48
C LEU A 165 25.65 7.20 1.05
N ASP A 166 26.61 6.49 1.65
CA ASP A 166 27.99 6.49 1.21
C ASP A 166 28.16 5.43 0.10
N LEU A 167 28.90 5.78 -0.95
CA LEU A 167 29.17 4.98 -2.12
C LEU A 167 30.56 4.35 -2.04
N ALA A 168 30.74 3.17 -2.63
CA ALA A 168 32.04 2.49 -2.69
C ALA A 168 33.04 3.22 -3.60
N GLU A 169 32.54 3.88 -4.65
CA GLU A 169 33.31 4.71 -5.57
C GLU A 169 32.60 6.05 -5.80
N PRO A 170 33.31 7.11 -6.25
CA PRO A 170 32.66 8.35 -6.65
C PRO A 170 31.58 8.09 -7.71
N VAL A 171 30.46 8.83 -7.63
CA VAL A 171 29.32 8.65 -8.53
C VAL A 171 29.66 8.79 -10.02
N GLY A 172 30.76 9.43 -10.38
CA GLY A 172 31.28 9.50 -11.75
C GLY A 172 30.53 10.46 -12.68
N GLU A 173 29.28 10.79 -12.36
CA GLU A 173 28.42 11.74 -13.06
C GLU A 173 27.73 12.73 -12.12
N SER A 174 27.27 13.85 -12.67
CA SER A 174 26.44 14.80 -11.92
C SER A 174 24.96 14.47 -12.07
N PHE A 175 24.24 14.52 -10.96
CA PHE A 175 22.81 14.27 -10.87
C PHE A 175 22.11 15.41 -10.13
N ASP A 176 20.95 15.81 -10.64
CA ASP A 176 20.11 16.83 -10.01
C ASP A 176 19.26 16.22 -8.90
N ALA A 177 18.98 17.00 -7.86
CA ALA A 177 18.04 16.61 -6.82
C ALA A 177 16.62 16.45 -7.38
N GLU A 178 15.77 15.70 -6.67
CA GLU A 178 14.35 15.46 -6.94
C GLU A 178 14.04 14.65 -8.20
N THR A 179 14.91 14.66 -9.21
CA THR A 179 14.72 13.85 -10.44
C THR A 179 15.58 12.59 -10.43
N ALA A 180 16.79 12.67 -9.87
CA ALA A 180 17.65 11.51 -9.74
C ALA A 180 17.26 10.66 -8.53
N TYR A 181 17.43 9.35 -8.66
CA TYR A 181 17.12 8.37 -7.65
C TYR A 181 18.21 7.30 -7.55
N VAL A 182 18.18 6.60 -6.42
CA VAL A 182 18.99 5.43 -6.13
C VAL A 182 18.05 4.27 -5.83
N ARG A 183 18.38 3.08 -6.35
CA ARG A 183 17.67 1.83 -6.07
C ARG A 183 18.64 0.65 -6.17
N PHE A 184 18.22 -0.52 -5.71
CA PHE A 184 18.92 -1.77 -6.04
C PHE A 184 18.91 -2.03 -7.55
N THR A 185 19.80 -2.91 -8.01
CA THR A 185 19.86 -3.35 -9.42
C THR A 185 18.54 -3.97 -9.88
N GLU A 186 18.31 -4.02 -11.20
CA GLU A 186 17.11 -4.66 -11.75
C GLU A 186 16.97 -6.12 -11.32
N ASP A 187 18.06 -6.89 -11.39
CA ASP A 187 18.05 -8.30 -10.99
C ASP A 187 17.67 -8.45 -9.51
N ARG A 188 18.24 -7.62 -8.63
CA ARG A 188 17.90 -7.63 -7.20
C ARG A 188 16.43 -7.29 -6.95
N ILE A 189 15.88 -6.28 -7.63
CA ILE A 189 14.45 -5.92 -7.49
C ILE A 189 13.55 -7.02 -8.05
N ARG A 190 13.91 -7.65 -9.18
CA ARG A 190 13.14 -8.75 -9.75
C ARG A 190 13.13 -9.95 -8.81
N ASP A 191 14.26 -10.31 -8.22
CA ASP A 191 14.35 -11.39 -7.23
C ASP A 191 13.46 -11.08 -6.01
N GLU A 192 13.48 -9.84 -5.53
CA GLU A 192 12.67 -9.41 -4.40
C GLU A 192 11.17 -9.40 -4.69
N VAL A 193 10.77 -8.92 -5.87
CA VAL A 193 9.36 -8.81 -6.23
C VAL A 193 8.87 -10.15 -6.75
N VAL A 194 9.33 -10.61 -7.91
CA VAL A 194 8.83 -11.82 -8.58
C VAL A 194 9.22 -13.08 -7.80
N GLY A 195 10.47 -13.15 -7.31
CA GLY A 195 10.93 -14.30 -6.54
C GLY A 195 10.16 -14.51 -5.24
N SER A 196 9.58 -13.44 -4.66
CA SER A 196 8.74 -13.57 -3.46
C SER A 196 7.44 -14.32 -3.73
N LYS A 197 6.81 -14.10 -4.89
CA LYS A 197 5.64 -14.86 -5.32
C LYS A 197 5.97 -16.33 -5.48
N ASP A 198 6.98 -16.63 -6.30
CA ASP A 198 7.39 -18.01 -6.58
C ASP A 198 7.71 -18.76 -5.29
N ALA A 199 8.47 -18.15 -4.37
CA ALA A 199 8.84 -18.76 -3.10
C ALA A 199 7.62 -19.02 -2.19
N LEU A 200 6.66 -18.09 -2.10
CA LEU A 200 5.44 -18.30 -1.32
C LEU A 200 4.55 -19.38 -1.95
N GLU A 201 4.43 -19.41 -3.28
CA GLU A 201 3.66 -20.44 -3.99
C GLU A 201 4.27 -21.84 -3.81
N GLU A 202 5.61 -21.95 -3.73
CA GLU A 202 6.30 -23.19 -3.38
C GLU A 202 5.96 -23.70 -1.95
N LEU A 203 5.55 -22.80 -1.04
CA LEU A 203 5.05 -23.17 0.29
C LEU A 203 3.59 -23.69 0.25
N GLY A 204 2.94 -23.63 -0.91
CA GLY A 204 1.62 -24.20 -1.16
C GLY A 204 0.46 -23.26 -0.84
N VAL A 205 0.65 -21.96 -1.04
CA VAL A 205 -0.41 -20.92 -1.00
C VAL A 205 -0.51 -20.20 -2.34
N GLU A 206 -1.64 -19.56 -2.64
CA GLU A 206 -1.87 -18.76 -3.85
C GLU A 206 -1.61 -17.28 -3.57
N VAL A 207 -0.81 -16.63 -4.43
CA VAL A 207 -0.38 -15.24 -4.22
C VAL A 207 -0.75 -14.34 -5.40
N ASP A 208 -1.72 -13.45 -5.18
CA ASP A 208 -2.23 -12.53 -6.21
C ASP A 208 -1.97 -11.05 -5.93
N GLY A 209 -1.87 -10.68 -4.66
CA GLY A 209 -1.57 -9.32 -4.24
C GLY A 209 -0.10 -9.11 -3.93
N PHE A 210 0.39 -7.90 -4.18
CA PHE A 210 1.69 -7.44 -3.72
C PHE A 210 1.55 -6.18 -2.87
N VAL A 211 2.40 -6.08 -1.86
CA VAL A 211 2.60 -4.88 -1.05
C VAL A 211 4.09 -4.56 -1.01
N SER A 212 4.51 -3.33 -1.33
CA SER A 212 5.91 -2.93 -1.15
C SER A 212 6.22 -2.59 0.31
N PRO A 213 7.35 -3.05 0.85
CA PRO A 213 7.89 -2.56 2.12
C PRO A 213 7.99 -1.04 2.15
N TYR A 214 7.71 -0.47 3.32
CA TYR A 214 7.84 0.96 3.60
C TYR A 214 7.02 1.89 2.70
N GLY A 215 6.03 1.37 1.96
CA GLY A 215 5.27 2.15 1.00
C GLY A 215 6.07 2.59 -0.23
N ARG A 216 7.27 2.02 -0.46
CA ARG A 216 8.14 2.42 -1.59
C ARG A 216 7.78 1.62 -2.84
N SER A 217 6.98 2.23 -3.70
CA SER A 217 6.38 1.59 -4.88
C SER A 217 6.70 2.25 -6.20
N ASP A 218 7.51 3.31 -6.26
CA ASP A 218 7.83 4.01 -7.51
C ASP A 218 8.89 3.25 -8.33
N GLY A 219 8.70 3.16 -9.65
CA GLY A 219 9.72 2.74 -10.60
C GLY A 219 9.50 1.31 -11.11
N LEU A 220 10.59 0.56 -11.28
CA LEU A 220 10.58 -0.80 -11.84
C LEU A 220 9.59 -1.75 -11.13
N VAL A 221 9.38 -1.56 -9.83
CA VAL A 221 8.42 -2.37 -9.06
C VAL A 221 6.99 -2.23 -9.60
N GLU A 222 6.56 -1.06 -10.09
CA GLU A 222 5.20 -0.91 -10.65
C GLU A 222 4.99 -1.81 -11.87
N ASP A 223 5.98 -1.83 -12.77
CA ASP A 223 5.94 -2.67 -13.98
C ASP A 223 5.95 -4.15 -13.61
N LEU A 224 6.86 -4.57 -12.72
CA LEU A 224 6.93 -5.96 -12.26
C LEU A 224 5.64 -6.39 -11.56
N VAL A 225 5.05 -5.53 -10.72
CA VAL A 225 3.82 -5.88 -10.01
C VAL A 225 2.66 -5.99 -11.00
N ARG A 226 2.56 -5.09 -11.98
CA ARG A 226 1.53 -5.16 -13.03
C ARG A 226 1.65 -6.42 -13.90
N ASP A 227 2.86 -6.88 -14.17
CA ASP A 227 3.10 -8.07 -15.00
C ASP A 227 2.88 -9.39 -14.26
N HIS A 228 3.04 -9.41 -12.93
CA HIS A 228 3.10 -10.66 -12.14
C HIS A 228 2.00 -10.82 -11.08
N TYR A 229 1.30 -9.74 -10.72
CA TYR A 229 0.29 -9.72 -9.66
C TYR A 229 -1.03 -9.11 -10.15
N ALA A 230 -2.14 -9.57 -9.57
CA ALA A 230 -3.45 -9.03 -9.87
C ALA A 230 -3.69 -7.68 -9.21
N ALA A 231 -3.02 -7.38 -8.10
CA ALA A 231 -3.25 -6.15 -7.34
C ALA A 231 -1.99 -5.59 -6.66
N PHE A 232 -1.94 -4.26 -6.50
CA PHE A 232 -0.88 -3.53 -5.80
C PHE A 232 -1.47 -2.51 -4.82
N ALA A 233 -1.31 -2.77 -3.52
CA ALA A 233 -1.90 -1.95 -2.46
C ALA A 233 -0.90 -0.97 -1.83
N ASN A 234 -0.25 -0.12 -2.63
CA ASN A 234 0.82 0.76 -2.12
C ASN A 234 0.73 2.24 -2.49
N ARG A 235 -0.33 2.66 -3.19
CA ARG A 235 -0.46 4.07 -3.54
C ARG A 235 -0.64 4.92 -2.29
N GLY A 236 0.06 6.05 -2.21
CA GLY A 236 -0.19 7.05 -1.17
C GLY A 236 -1.65 7.54 -1.23
N GLY A 237 -2.30 7.66 -0.08
CA GLY A 237 -3.69 8.08 0.00
C GLY A 237 -4.28 7.93 1.40
N ASN A 238 -5.61 7.99 1.50
CA ASN A 238 -6.36 7.84 2.74
C ASN A 238 -6.98 6.44 2.90
N GLY A 239 -6.62 5.47 2.05
CA GLY A 239 -7.14 4.11 2.09
C GLY A 239 -8.53 3.92 1.47
N VAL A 240 -9.18 4.98 0.99
CA VAL A 240 -10.52 4.93 0.40
C VAL A 240 -10.39 4.94 -1.12
N ASN A 241 -10.78 3.84 -1.75
CA ASN A 241 -10.62 3.65 -3.19
C ASN A 241 -12.00 3.62 -3.87
N ALA A 242 -12.25 4.59 -4.74
CA ALA A 242 -13.50 4.65 -5.50
C ALA A 242 -13.61 3.44 -6.45
N LEU A 243 -14.78 2.80 -6.47
CA LEU A 243 -15.01 1.63 -7.33
C LEU A 243 -15.07 1.99 -8.81
N GLU A 244 -15.60 3.17 -9.15
CA GLU A 244 -15.64 3.66 -10.52
C GLU A 244 -14.22 3.92 -11.04
N GLY A 245 -13.82 3.17 -12.07
CA GLY A 245 -12.48 3.30 -12.66
C GLY A 245 -11.35 2.83 -11.74
N LEU A 246 -11.65 1.96 -10.78
CA LEU A 246 -10.66 1.38 -9.89
C LEU A 246 -9.53 0.71 -10.69
N ASP A 247 -8.30 1.18 -10.48
CA ASP A 247 -7.10 0.52 -10.98
C ASP A 247 -6.55 -0.39 -9.86
N PRO A 248 -6.55 -1.72 -10.03
CA PRO A 248 -6.10 -2.66 -9.00
C PRO A 248 -4.62 -2.51 -8.67
N HIS A 249 -3.84 -1.83 -9.52
CA HIS A 249 -2.42 -1.53 -9.28
C HIS A 249 -2.16 -0.14 -8.69
N ALA A 250 -3.22 0.61 -8.37
CA ALA A 250 -3.12 1.97 -7.84
C ALA A 250 -3.95 2.17 -6.56
N LEU A 251 -4.00 1.14 -5.71
CA LEU A 251 -4.81 1.11 -4.50
C LEU A 251 -4.08 1.76 -3.31
N SER A 252 -4.80 2.59 -2.57
CA SER A 252 -4.31 3.22 -1.34
C SER A 252 -4.74 2.47 -0.08
N ARG A 253 -3.96 2.63 0.99
CA ARG A 253 -4.20 2.02 2.31
C ARG A 253 -4.19 3.06 3.43
N SER A 254 -4.89 2.78 4.51
CA SER A 254 -4.85 3.56 5.76
C SER A 254 -4.48 2.68 6.95
N SER A 255 -3.58 3.15 7.81
CA SER A 255 -3.15 2.39 8.98
C SER A 255 -4.26 2.32 10.04
N ILE A 256 -4.31 1.20 10.75
CA ILE A 256 -5.05 1.03 12.00
C ILE A 256 -4.13 0.98 13.21
N ASP A 257 -2.83 1.24 13.10
CA ASP A 257 -1.88 1.13 14.22
C ASP A 257 -2.04 2.27 15.23
N GLY A 258 -1.96 1.99 16.54
CA GLY A 258 -2.33 2.94 17.59
C GLY A 258 -1.42 4.17 17.76
N HIS A 259 -0.19 4.12 17.24
CA HIS A 259 0.68 5.30 17.16
C HIS A 259 0.34 6.23 16.01
N THR A 260 -0.30 5.70 14.97
CA THR A 260 -0.52 6.39 13.70
C THR A 260 -1.89 7.05 13.68
N VAL A 261 -2.91 6.34 14.19
CA VAL A 261 -4.30 6.79 14.12
C VAL A 261 -5.04 6.53 15.43
N THR A 262 -6.01 7.38 15.74
CA THR A 262 -6.94 7.22 16.86
C THR A 262 -8.14 6.35 16.46
N GLU A 263 -8.88 5.84 17.45
CA GLU A 263 -10.14 5.11 17.20
C GLU A 263 -11.16 5.96 16.42
N ALA A 264 -11.25 7.26 16.73
CA ALA A 264 -12.14 8.18 16.01
C ALA A 264 -11.72 8.39 14.54
N GLU A 265 -10.42 8.32 14.23
CA GLU A 265 -9.92 8.39 12.85
C GLU A 265 -10.20 7.08 12.10
N ILE A 266 -10.14 5.93 12.77
CA ILE A 266 -10.58 4.63 12.20
C ILE A 266 -12.08 4.66 11.88
N GLU A 267 -12.90 5.17 12.80
CA GLU A 267 -14.34 5.34 12.58
C GLU A 267 -14.64 6.28 11.41
N ALA A 268 -13.96 7.42 11.34
CA ALA A 268 -14.12 8.37 10.24
C ALA A 268 -13.71 7.78 8.89
N PHE A 269 -12.64 6.97 8.86
CA PHE A 269 -12.26 6.21 7.67
C PHE A 269 -13.39 5.28 7.20
N PHE A 270 -13.99 4.51 8.11
CA PHE A 270 -15.12 3.64 7.73
C PHE A 270 -16.40 4.41 7.40
N ASP A 271 -16.65 5.55 8.03
CA ASP A 271 -17.74 6.46 7.62
C ASP A 271 -17.55 6.90 6.17
N ASP A 272 -16.33 7.27 5.76
CA ASP A 272 -16.02 7.64 4.39
C ASP A 272 -16.19 6.47 3.41
N VAL A 273 -15.79 5.25 3.79
CA VAL A 273 -16.01 4.06 2.95
C VAL A 273 -17.50 3.82 2.72
N ALA A 274 -18.32 3.87 3.77
CA ALA A 274 -19.76 3.64 3.70
C ALA A 274 -20.48 4.75 2.91
N ALA A 275 -20.10 6.01 3.14
CA ALA A 275 -20.74 7.15 2.49
C ALA A 275 -20.48 7.21 0.97
N ASN A 276 -19.39 6.60 0.50
CA ASN A 276 -18.97 6.64 -0.90
C ASN A 276 -19.11 5.29 -1.62
N ASP A 277 -19.68 4.26 -0.98
CA ASP A 277 -19.73 2.88 -1.50
C ASP A 277 -18.36 2.43 -2.05
N ALA A 278 -17.30 2.70 -1.30
CA ALA A 278 -15.93 2.55 -1.74
C ALA A 278 -15.29 1.23 -1.27
N LEU A 279 -14.11 0.92 -1.82
CA LEU A 279 -13.21 -0.10 -1.27
C LEU A 279 -12.24 0.55 -0.28
N GLY A 280 -12.45 0.32 1.00
CA GLY A 280 -11.51 0.66 2.06
C GLY A 280 -10.43 -0.40 2.22
N ILE A 281 -9.16 0.01 2.31
CA ILE A 281 -8.06 -0.90 2.69
C ILE A 281 -7.41 -0.41 3.97
N ALA A 282 -7.56 -1.20 5.04
CA ALA A 282 -6.99 -0.97 6.36
C ALA A 282 -5.73 -1.82 6.55
N VAL A 283 -4.61 -1.21 6.97
CA VAL A 283 -3.35 -1.92 7.23
C VAL A 283 -3.00 -1.93 8.72
N GLY A 284 -2.58 -3.08 9.24
CA GLY A 284 -2.04 -3.22 10.59
C GLY A 284 -0.70 -3.94 10.61
N HIS A 285 0.08 -3.72 11.67
CA HIS A 285 1.36 -4.37 11.93
C HIS A 285 1.30 -5.04 13.31
N SER A 286 1.06 -6.35 13.34
CA SER A 286 0.77 -7.08 14.59
C SER A 286 1.95 -7.12 15.56
N GLN A 287 3.16 -6.85 15.09
CA GLN A 287 4.38 -6.80 15.91
C GLN A 287 4.47 -5.56 16.81
N PHE A 288 3.63 -4.55 16.57
CA PHE A 288 3.61 -3.35 17.39
C PHE A 288 2.69 -3.55 18.60
N ASP A 289 3.18 -3.14 19.78
CA ASP A 289 2.46 -3.23 21.05
C ASP A 289 1.10 -2.50 21.02
N GLU A 290 0.90 -1.60 20.05
CA GLU A 290 -0.28 -0.76 19.90
C GLU A 290 -1.33 -1.37 18.97
N THR A 291 -0.99 -2.38 18.19
CA THR A 291 -1.91 -3.09 17.28
C THR A 291 -2.43 -4.34 17.98
N THR A 292 -3.06 -4.12 19.14
CA THR A 292 -3.51 -5.21 20.02
C THR A 292 -4.73 -5.96 19.45
N PRO A 293 -5.00 -7.18 19.93
CA PRO A 293 -6.24 -7.90 19.62
C PRO A 293 -7.52 -7.09 19.86
N GLU A 294 -7.57 -6.28 20.92
CA GLU A 294 -8.72 -5.42 21.21
C GLU A 294 -8.91 -4.33 20.16
N ARG A 295 -7.81 -3.78 19.66
CA ARG A 295 -7.83 -2.74 18.64
C ARG A 295 -8.22 -3.28 17.27
N ILE A 296 -7.72 -4.45 16.90
CA ILE A 296 -8.13 -5.17 15.69
C ILE A 296 -9.64 -5.47 15.78
N ARG A 297 -10.10 -5.99 16.92
CA ARG A 297 -11.52 -6.26 17.14
C ARG A 297 -12.36 -5.00 17.06
N PHE A 298 -11.89 -3.90 17.63
CA PHE A 298 -12.54 -2.59 17.52
C PHE A 298 -12.69 -2.18 16.06
N ALA A 299 -11.63 -2.25 15.24
CA ALA A 299 -11.70 -1.87 13.84
C ALA A 299 -12.69 -2.75 13.04
N ILE A 300 -12.67 -4.07 13.25
CA ILE A 300 -13.62 -5.00 12.63
C ILE A 300 -15.06 -4.65 13.01
N GLN A 301 -15.33 -4.41 14.30
CA GLN A 301 -16.66 -4.07 14.79
C GLN A 301 -17.13 -2.71 14.28
N ALA A 302 -16.24 -1.71 14.21
CA ALA A 302 -16.54 -0.40 13.66
C ALA A 302 -16.94 -0.46 12.18
N ALA A 303 -16.31 -1.34 11.38
CA ALA A 303 -16.71 -1.59 10.00
C ALA A 303 -18.08 -2.28 9.92
N LYS A 304 -18.32 -3.32 10.73
CA LYS A 304 -19.60 -4.04 10.77
C LYS A 304 -20.77 -3.17 11.22
N GLU A 305 -20.56 -2.27 12.18
CA GLU A 305 -21.59 -1.32 12.65
C GLU A 305 -22.06 -0.36 11.56
N ARG A 306 -21.31 -0.24 10.46
CA ARG A 306 -21.62 0.56 9.27
C ARG A 306 -22.10 -0.29 8.10
N ASP A 307 -22.43 -1.56 8.34
CA ASP A 307 -22.86 -2.52 7.32
C ASP A 307 -21.85 -2.71 6.18
N LEU A 308 -20.55 -2.47 6.44
CA LEU A 308 -19.48 -2.70 5.47
C LEU A 308 -19.18 -4.19 5.35
N GLU A 309 -19.06 -4.68 4.12
CA GLU A 309 -18.66 -6.06 3.87
C GLU A 309 -17.15 -6.21 4.07
N ILE A 310 -16.71 -7.10 4.95
CA ILE A 310 -15.30 -7.39 5.17
C ILE A 310 -14.89 -8.58 4.31
N VAL A 311 -13.98 -8.35 3.36
CA VAL A 311 -13.56 -9.31 2.33
C VAL A 311 -12.03 -9.31 2.17
N THR A 312 -11.50 -10.27 1.41
CA THR A 312 -10.12 -10.20 0.91
C THR A 312 -10.02 -9.29 -0.33
N LEU A 313 -8.80 -8.89 -0.71
CA LEU A 313 -8.61 -8.06 -1.89
C LEU A 313 -8.97 -8.81 -3.17
N ARG A 314 -8.55 -10.08 -3.29
CA ARG A 314 -8.93 -11.02 -4.35
C ARG A 314 -10.44 -11.07 -4.53
N THR A 315 -11.19 -11.21 -3.44
CA THR A 315 -12.66 -11.26 -3.48
C THR A 315 -13.26 -9.92 -3.91
N ALA A 316 -12.75 -8.82 -3.36
CA ALA A 316 -13.22 -7.48 -3.72
C ALA A 316 -13.08 -7.21 -5.22
N LEU A 317 -11.94 -7.57 -5.82
CA LEU A 317 -11.67 -7.36 -7.25
C LEU A 317 -12.47 -8.32 -8.15
N ALA A 318 -12.57 -9.60 -7.79
CA ALA A 318 -13.32 -10.58 -8.59
C ALA A 318 -14.81 -10.20 -8.74
N ASP A 319 -15.41 -9.65 -7.69
CA ASP A 319 -16.81 -9.22 -7.72
C ASP A 319 -17.03 -7.97 -8.59
N LEU A 320 -16.04 -7.07 -8.67
CA LEU A 320 -16.11 -5.89 -9.55
C LEU A 320 -16.08 -6.30 -11.02
N GLU A 321 -15.21 -7.24 -11.38
CA GLU A 321 -15.15 -7.80 -12.73
C GLU A 321 -16.47 -8.51 -13.11
N ALA A 322 -17.09 -9.22 -12.16
CA ALA A 322 -18.37 -9.89 -12.38
C ALA A 322 -19.55 -8.90 -12.52
N GLY A 323 -19.51 -7.78 -11.80
CA GLY A 323 -20.53 -6.73 -11.81
C GLY A 323 -20.60 -5.97 -13.14
N ASP A 324 -19.44 -5.61 -13.68
CA ASP A 324 -19.33 -4.87 -14.96
C ASP A 324 -19.79 -5.72 -16.18
N GLY A 325 -19.77 -7.05 -16.04
CA GLY A 325 -20.23 -7.99 -17.08
C GLY A 325 -21.75 -8.13 -17.23
N SER A 326 -22.56 -7.62 -16.29
CA SER A 326 -24.03 -7.83 -16.32
C SER A 326 -24.84 -6.73 -17.04
N GLY A 327 -24.17 -5.74 -17.64
CA GLY A 327 -24.79 -4.60 -18.34
C GLY A 327 -25.36 -4.87 -19.73
N THR A 328 -25.28 -6.09 -20.28
CA THR A 328 -25.95 -6.45 -21.55
C THR A 328 -27.28 -7.14 -21.33
N ASP A 329 -28.25 -6.41 -20.78
CA ASP A 329 -29.66 -6.85 -20.79
C ASP A 329 -30.36 -6.31 -22.05
N GLY A 330 -30.47 -7.19 -23.05
CA GLY A 330 -31.67 -7.39 -23.86
C GLY A 330 -32.34 -6.19 -24.53
N THR A 331 -31.74 -5.68 -25.60
CA THR A 331 -32.56 -5.22 -26.74
C THR A 331 -32.77 -6.39 -27.68
N GLY A 332 -33.91 -7.07 -27.52
CA GLY A 332 -34.42 -7.99 -28.52
C GLY A 332 -34.74 -7.22 -29.81
N GLU A 333 -33.83 -7.28 -30.77
CA GLU A 333 -34.14 -6.99 -32.17
C GLU A 333 -34.38 -8.31 -32.91
N GLU A 334 -35.66 -8.58 -33.16
CA GLU A 334 -36.08 -9.46 -34.25
C GLU A 334 -35.51 -8.90 -35.56
N SER A 335 -34.54 -9.58 -36.16
CA SER A 335 -34.15 -9.37 -37.55
C SER A 335 -34.42 -10.61 -38.39
N ASN A 336 -35.59 -10.51 -39.00
CA ASN A 336 -36.05 -11.06 -40.25
C ASN A 336 -34.96 -11.54 -41.24
N GLU A 337 -35.15 -12.74 -41.76
CA GLU A 337 -34.49 -13.28 -42.94
C GLU A 337 -34.63 -12.31 -44.13
N SER A 338 -33.54 -12.04 -44.85
CA SER A 338 -33.50 -12.29 -46.31
C SER A 338 -32.19 -11.83 -46.99
N ASN A 339 -31.67 -12.80 -47.74
CA ASN A 339 -31.12 -12.72 -49.09
C ASN A 339 -29.66 -12.33 -49.35
N GLU A 340 -29.04 -13.25 -50.08
CA GLU A 340 -27.78 -13.21 -50.80
C GLU A 340 -27.65 -11.98 -51.72
N THR A 341 -26.43 -11.44 -51.84
CA THR A 341 -25.82 -11.26 -53.17
C THR A 341 -24.30 -11.15 -53.12
N ASP A 342 -23.73 -11.86 -54.09
CA ASP A 342 -22.35 -11.99 -54.53
C ASP A 342 -21.73 -10.67 -55.03
N GLY A 343 -20.42 -10.50 -54.89
CA GLY A 343 -19.74 -9.25 -55.28
C GLY A 343 -18.24 -9.21 -55.01
N THR A 344 -17.48 -9.89 -55.87
CA THR A 344 -16.02 -9.77 -56.08
C THR A 344 -15.54 -8.33 -56.32
N GLY A 345 -14.33 -7.97 -55.83
CA GLY A 345 -13.48 -7.00 -56.52
C GLY A 345 -12.47 -6.18 -55.71
N ALA A 346 -11.21 -6.54 -55.91
CA ALA A 346 -10.06 -5.66 -56.21
C ALA A 346 -9.35 -4.83 -55.13
N GLU A 347 -8.03 -5.05 -55.15
CA GLU A 347 -6.87 -4.34 -54.62
C GLU A 347 -6.87 -2.81 -54.85
N SER A 348 -6.26 -2.06 -53.92
CA SER A 348 -5.22 -1.05 -54.22
C SER A 348 -4.67 -0.36 -52.95
N ASP A 349 -3.34 -0.35 -52.87
CA ASP A 349 -2.41 0.72 -52.49
C ASP A 349 -2.51 1.52 -51.18
N GLU A 350 -1.39 1.41 -50.43
CA GLU A 350 -0.48 2.47 -49.98
C GLU A 350 -1.02 3.89 -49.73
N SER A 351 -0.83 4.37 -48.49
CA SER A 351 -0.05 5.60 -48.25
C SER A 351 0.23 5.82 -46.76
N ASP A 352 1.47 6.23 -46.51
CA ASP A 352 2.03 6.81 -45.29
C ASP A 352 1.15 7.91 -44.66
N ASP A 353 1.15 8.00 -43.33
CA ASP A 353 1.16 9.30 -42.64
C ASP A 353 1.68 9.16 -41.18
N ASP A 354 2.96 9.50 -41.00
CA ASP A 354 3.58 9.83 -39.72
C ASP A 354 3.08 11.20 -39.27
N SER A 355 2.36 11.30 -38.15
CA SER A 355 2.28 12.52 -37.31
C SER A 355 1.38 12.30 -36.09
N LEU A 356 1.96 12.10 -34.90
CA LEU A 356 1.26 12.31 -33.63
C LEU A 356 1.92 13.47 -32.85
N PRO A 357 1.14 14.45 -32.36
CA PRO A 357 1.65 15.56 -31.58
C PRO A 357 1.85 15.18 -30.11
N GLY A 358 2.96 15.64 -29.54
CA GLY A 358 3.28 15.50 -28.12
C GLY A 358 2.29 16.22 -27.22
N PHE A 359 1.80 15.49 -26.21
CA PHE A 359 1.08 16.04 -25.08
C PHE A 359 2.05 16.25 -23.91
N GLY A 360 2.33 17.51 -23.59
CA GLY A 360 3.02 17.89 -22.36
C GLY A 360 2.04 17.87 -21.19
N ILE A 361 2.32 17.03 -20.20
CA ILE A 361 1.58 16.98 -18.94
C ILE A 361 2.35 17.84 -17.93
N ALA A 362 1.77 18.98 -17.55
CA ALA A 362 2.23 19.81 -16.46
C ALA A 362 1.58 19.30 -15.16
N GLY A 363 2.31 18.48 -14.40
CA GLY A 363 1.91 18.05 -13.05
C GLY A 363 2.15 19.16 -12.02
N THR A 364 1.09 19.61 -11.37
CA THR A 364 1.16 20.53 -10.23
C THR A 364 1.28 19.69 -8.96
N LEU A 365 2.49 19.59 -8.40
CA LEU A 365 2.76 18.94 -7.12
C LEU A 365 2.23 19.82 -5.97
N ALA A 366 1.12 19.39 -5.36
CA ALA A 366 0.66 19.90 -4.08
C ALA A 366 1.28 19.05 -2.97
N GLY A 367 2.21 19.65 -2.22
CA GLY A 367 2.91 19.01 -1.11
C GLY A 367 1.96 18.66 0.03
N LEU A 368 1.96 17.38 0.41
CA LEU A 368 1.49 16.90 1.71
C LEU A 368 2.71 16.37 2.46
N GLY A 369 2.85 16.82 3.70
CA GLY A 369 4.03 16.63 4.54
C GLY A 369 4.27 15.16 4.86
N THR A 370 5.48 14.71 4.58
CA THR A 370 6.06 13.46 5.04
C THR A 370 6.17 13.46 6.57
N ALA A 371 5.30 12.71 7.23
CA ALA A 371 5.56 12.25 8.59
C ALA A 371 6.65 11.15 8.50
N GLY A 372 7.88 11.51 8.87
CA GLY A 372 8.99 10.57 8.87
C GLY A 372 8.73 9.43 9.84
N TYR A 373 8.65 8.21 9.31
CA TYR A 373 8.68 6.98 10.08
C TYR A 373 10.04 6.86 10.80
N LEU A 374 10.01 6.89 12.12
CA LEU A 374 11.15 6.55 12.98
C LEU A 374 11.01 5.09 13.41
N LEU A 375 11.58 4.16 12.64
CA LEU A 375 11.80 2.80 13.10
C LEU A 375 12.98 2.81 14.09
N SER A 376 12.69 2.74 15.39
CA SER A 376 13.73 2.52 16.39
C SER A 376 14.09 1.04 16.44
N ASN A 377 15.25 0.66 15.89
CA ASN A 377 15.82 -0.67 16.08
C ASN A 377 16.12 -0.93 17.57
N ARG A 378 15.22 -1.64 18.24
CA ARG A 378 15.41 -2.12 19.61
C ARG A 378 16.17 -3.45 19.55
N ARG A 379 17.50 -3.39 19.43
CA ARG A 379 18.36 -4.55 19.73
C ARG A 379 18.12 -4.98 21.19
N ARG A 380 17.50 -6.15 21.39
CA ARG A 380 17.74 -6.93 22.60
C ARG A 380 18.95 -7.81 22.33
N ASP A 381 20.10 -7.36 22.82
CA ASP A 381 21.19 -8.27 23.13
C ASP A 381 20.70 -9.17 24.27
N ASP A 382 20.31 -10.40 23.96
CA ASP A 382 20.21 -11.45 24.98
C ASP A 382 21.35 -12.46 24.77
N GLU A 383 22.27 -12.36 25.73
CA GLU A 383 23.26 -13.34 26.12
C GLU A 383 22.69 -14.76 26.11
N ARG A 384 23.46 -15.73 25.60
CA ARG A 384 23.72 -16.99 26.32
C ARG A 384 24.82 -17.84 25.68
N SER A 385 25.93 -17.87 26.40
CA SER A 385 26.63 -19.09 26.84
C SER A 385 25.75 -20.31 27.07
#